data_AF-A0A963UFP8-F1
#
_entry.id   AF-A0A963UFP8-F1
#
_cell.length_a   1.000
_cell.length_b   1.000
_cell.length_c   1.000
_cell.angle_alpha   90.00
_cell.angle_beta   90.00
_cell.angle_gamma   90.00
#
_symmetry.space_group_name_H-M   'P 1'
#
loop_
_entity.id
_entity.type
_entity.pdbx_description
1 polymer ?
#
loop_
_entity_poly.entity_id
_entity_poly.type
_entity_poly.pdbx_seq_one_letter_code
_entity_poly.pdbx_strand_id
1 'polypeptide(L)'
;MSEAPRDIEALIELMARLPGLGPRSARRAVLHLIKKRSQIMAPLAQAMAQVAATARECATCGNIGTADICDICRDERRATGEICVVEDVADLWAMERGRAFKGRYHVLGGTLSALDAVGPEELRIPRLVARVRDEGVREVILALNATVDGQTTAHYI
;
A
#
# COMPACT_ATOMS: atom_id res chain seq x y z
N MET A 1 -22.86 21.68 -28.57
CA MET A 1 -21.45 21.25 -28.77
C MET A 1 -21.20 20.09 -27.82
N SER A 2 -21.03 18.86 -28.32
CA SER A 2 -21.05 17.66 -27.47
C SER A 2 -19.85 17.63 -26.52
N GLU A 3 -20.10 17.50 -25.22
CA GLU A 3 -19.08 17.27 -24.17
C GLU A 3 -18.44 15.88 -24.22
N ALA A 4 -19.13 14.90 -24.82
CA ALA A 4 -18.70 13.51 -24.84
C ALA A 4 -17.25 13.25 -25.34
N PRO A 5 -16.70 13.93 -26.36
CA PRO A 5 -15.30 13.74 -26.75
C PRO A 5 -14.31 14.26 -25.70
N ARG A 6 -14.68 15.31 -24.94
CA ARG A 6 -13.82 15.90 -23.91
C ARG A 6 -13.72 15.01 -22.68
N ASP A 7 -14.82 14.41 -22.24
CA ASP A 7 -14.83 13.52 -21.07
C ASP A 7 -14.01 12.23 -21.30
N ILE A 8 -14.03 11.72 -22.54
CA ILE A 8 -13.25 10.53 -22.91
C ILE A 8 -11.75 10.86 -22.92
N GLU A 9 -11.34 12.00 -23.49
CA GLU A 9 -9.93 12.40 -23.49
C GLU A 9 -9.41 12.63 -22.06
N ALA A 10 -10.22 13.28 -21.21
CA ALA A 10 -9.89 13.46 -19.79
C ALA A 10 -9.66 12.13 -19.05
N LEU A 11 -10.51 11.12 -19.30
CA LEU A 11 -10.32 9.79 -18.72
C LEU A 11 -9.04 9.11 -19.24
N ILE A 12 -8.70 9.29 -20.52
CA ILE A 12 -7.45 8.77 -21.10
C ILE A 12 -6.24 9.41 -20.40
N GLU A 13 -6.25 10.72 -20.19
CA GLU A 13 -5.18 11.44 -19.51
C GLU A 13 -4.99 10.99 -18.06
N LEU A 14 -6.09 10.81 -17.33
CA LEU A 14 -6.05 10.27 -15.96
C LEU A 14 -5.47 8.86 -15.93
N MET A 15 -5.93 7.98 -16.84
CA MET A 15 -5.41 6.62 -16.93
C MET A 15 -3.93 6.56 -17.33
N ALA A 16 -3.45 7.52 -18.12
CA ALA A 16 -2.05 7.60 -18.55
C ALA A 16 -1.08 8.02 -17.42
N ARG A 17 -1.60 8.46 -16.27
CA ARG A 17 -0.80 8.75 -15.07
C ARG A 17 -0.54 7.52 -14.20
N LEU A 18 -1.20 6.40 -14.48
CA LEU A 18 -1.01 5.16 -13.73
C LEU A 18 0.32 4.49 -14.14
N PRO A 19 1.07 3.92 -13.17
CA PRO A 19 2.30 3.20 -13.48
C PRO A 19 2.03 2.07 -14.47
N GLY A 20 2.84 1.98 -15.53
CA GLY A 20 2.71 0.98 -16.59
C GLY A 20 1.70 1.32 -17.70
N LEU A 21 0.94 2.42 -17.60
CA LEU A 21 0.02 2.86 -18.66
C LEU A 21 0.50 4.14 -19.33
N GLY A 22 1.20 4.03 -20.46
CA GLY A 22 1.48 5.19 -21.32
C GLY A 22 0.25 5.67 -22.10
N PRO A 23 0.30 6.86 -22.75
CA PRO A 23 -0.86 7.46 -23.43
C PRO A 23 -1.55 6.53 -24.46
N ARG A 24 -0.77 5.76 -25.23
CA ARG A 24 -1.31 4.79 -26.20
C ARG A 24 -2.02 3.62 -25.51
N SER A 25 -1.45 3.10 -24.43
CA SER A 25 -2.04 1.99 -23.67
C SER A 25 -3.30 2.42 -22.93
N ALA A 26 -3.28 3.61 -22.32
CA ALA A 26 -4.45 4.22 -21.66
C ALA A 26 -5.61 4.40 -22.64
N ARG A 27 -5.36 4.97 -23.83
CA ARG A 27 -6.40 5.11 -24.87
C ARG A 27 -7.01 3.76 -25.26
N ARG A 28 -6.19 2.72 -25.46
CA ARG A 28 -6.68 1.36 -25.76
C ARG A 28 -7.55 0.81 -24.63
N ALA A 29 -7.14 1.00 -23.38
CA ALA A 29 -7.89 0.56 -22.20
C ALA A 29 -9.25 1.28 -22.10
N VAL A 30 -9.27 2.61 -22.22
CA VAL A 30 -10.52 3.40 -22.18
C VAL A 30 -11.49 2.99 -23.28
N LEU A 31 -11.01 2.83 -24.52
CA LEU A 31 -11.88 2.38 -25.62
C LEU A 31 -12.41 0.95 -25.39
N HIS A 32 -11.66 0.08 -24.70
CA HIS A 32 -12.16 -1.23 -24.29
C HIS A 32 -13.25 -1.12 -23.22
N LEU A 33 -13.06 -0.27 -22.21
CA LEU A 33 -14.05 0.00 -21.16
C LEU A 33 -15.35 0.55 -21.75
N ILE A 34 -15.27 1.48 -22.71
CA ILE A 34 -16.44 2.06 -23.40
C ILE A 34 -17.21 1.01 -24.21
N LYS A 35 -16.54 -0.01 -24.76
CA LYS A 35 -17.22 -1.14 -25.44
C LYS A 35 -17.92 -2.07 -24.45
N LYS A 36 -17.48 -2.11 -23.19
CA LYS A 36 -18.00 -2.97 -22.12
C LYS A 36 -18.53 -2.17 -20.93
N ARG A 37 -19.37 -1.16 -21.19
CA ARG A 37 -19.79 -0.18 -20.17
C ARG A 37 -20.45 -0.81 -18.95
N SER A 38 -21.48 -1.62 -19.18
CA SER A 38 -22.27 -2.25 -18.10
C SER A 38 -21.52 -3.38 -17.41
N GLN A 39 -20.64 -4.08 -18.14
CA GLN A 39 -19.94 -5.26 -17.64
C GLN A 39 -18.67 -4.94 -16.86
N ILE A 40 -17.93 -3.89 -17.26
CA ILE A 40 -16.63 -3.56 -16.68
C ILE A 40 -16.58 -2.12 -16.19
N MET A 41 -16.90 -1.14 -17.05
CA MET A 41 -16.64 0.27 -16.74
C MET A 41 -17.46 0.77 -15.53
N ALA A 42 -18.76 0.51 -15.50
CA ALA A 42 -19.63 0.97 -14.42
C ALA A 42 -19.32 0.27 -13.07
N PRO A 43 -19.17 -1.07 -13.00
CA PRO A 43 -18.73 -1.74 -11.77
C PRO A 43 -17.36 -1.29 -11.30
N LEU A 44 -16.40 -1.08 -12.22
CA LEU A 44 -15.06 -0.59 -11.88
C LEU A 44 -15.11 0.83 -11.29
N ALA A 45 -15.87 1.74 -11.90
CA ALA A 45 -16.02 3.10 -11.40
C ALA A 45 -16.62 3.11 -9.99
N GLN A 46 -17.63 2.27 -9.73
CA GLN A 46 -18.22 2.13 -8.40
C GLN A 46 -17.23 1.56 -7.39
N ALA A 47 -16.47 0.52 -7.76
CA ALA A 47 -15.47 -0.07 -6.90
C ALA A 47 -14.34 0.92 -6.56
N MET A 48 -13.85 1.68 -7.55
CA MET A 48 -12.85 2.72 -7.35
C MET A 48 -13.36 3.81 -6.41
N ALA A 49 -14.59 4.29 -6.59
CA ALA A 49 -15.20 5.29 -5.72
C ALA A 49 -15.35 4.76 -4.28
N GLN A 50 -15.78 3.51 -4.13
CA GLN A 50 -15.92 2.87 -2.82
C GLN A 50 -14.57 2.75 -2.10
N VAL A 51 -13.53 2.28 -2.79
CA VAL A 51 -12.18 2.16 -2.24
C VAL A 51 -11.62 3.53 -1.88
N ALA A 52 -11.78 4.54 -2.75
CA ALA A 52 -11.34 5.90 -2.45
C ALA A 52 -12.01 6.48 -1.19
N ALA A 53 -13.26 6.13 -0.92
CA ALA A 53 -13.99 6.59 0.26
C ALA A 53 -13.69 5.80 1.54
N THR A 54 -13.19 4.57 1.44
CA THR A 54 -13.10 3.64 2.59
C THR A 54 -11.71 3.15 2.91
N ALA A 55 -10.79 3.15 1.95
CA ALA A 55 -9.41 2.77 2.16
C ALA A 55 -8.78 3.71 3.18
N ARG A 56 -8.20 3.11 4.22
CA ARG A 56 -7.48 3.81 5.26
C ARG A 56 -6.35 2.93 5.76
N GLU A 57 -5.38 3.55 6.37
CA GLU A 57 -4.25 2.85 6.96
C GLU A 57 -4.61 2.37 8.35
N CYS A 58 -4.18 1.16 8.69
CA CYS A 58 -4.31 0.58 10.02
C CYS A 58 -3.56 1.46 11.03
N ALA A 59 -4.24 1.88 12.10
CA ALA A 59 -3.67 2.72 13.14
C ALA A 59 -2.46 2.05 13.83
N THR A 60 -2.45 0.71 13.91
CA THR A 60 -1.38 -0.07 14.56
C THR A 60 -0.19 -0.36 13.63
N CYS A 61 -0.44 -0.93 12.44
CA CYS A 61 0.64 -1.47 11.61
C CYS A 61 0.86 -0.74 10.29
N GLY A 62 -0.01 0.19 9.89
CA GLY A 62 0.10 0.88 8.60
C GLY A 62 -0.29 0.08 7.36
N ASN A 63 -0.78 -1.15 7.50
CA ASN A 63 -1.42 -1.87 6.38
C ASN A 63 -2.67 -1.11 5.88
N ILE A 64 -3.01 -1.24 4.59
CA ILE A 64 -4.24 -0.66 4.05
C ILE A 64 -5.41 -1.63 4.23
N GLY A 65 -6.52 -1.11 4.75
CA GLY A 65 -7.78 -1.83 4.89
C GLY A 65 -8.97 -0.87 4.86
N THR A 66 -10.16 -1.37 5.22
CA THR A 66 -11.38 -0.55 5.31
C THR A 66 -11.75 -0.18 6.75
N ALA A 67 -11.18 -0.89 7.72
CA ALA A 67 -11.34 -0.66 9.15
C ALA A 67 -10.11 0.06 9.74
N ASP A 68 -10.29 0.68 10.92
CA ASP A 68 -9.23 1.39 11.64
C ASP A 68 -8.09 0.45 12.10
N ILE A 69 -8.43 -0.80 12.40
CA ILE A 69 -7.48 -1.87 12.72
C ILE A 69 -7.72 -3.00 11.73
N CYS A 70 -6.67 -3.43 11.03
CA CYS A 70 -6.74 -4.50 10.03
C CYS A 70 -6.92 -5.88 10.67
N ASP A 71 -7.37 -6.85 9.88
CA ASP A 71 -7.67 -8.21 10.35
C ASP A 71 -6.44 -8.91 10.94
N ILE A 72 -5.24 -8.60 10.45
CA ILE A 72 -3.99 -9.17 10.97
C ILE A 72 -3.71 -8.68 12.39
N CYS A 73 -3.94 -7.39 12.67
CA CYS A 73 -3.75 -6.83 14.01
C CYS A 73 -4.85 -7.28 14.97
N ARG A 74 -6.08 -7.47 14.49
CA ARG A 74 -7.22 -7.95 15.28
C ARG A 74 -7.11 -9.42 15.67
N ASP A 75 -6.40 -10.23 14.89
CA ASP A 75 -6.25 -11.66 15.18
C ASP A 75 -5.29 -11.89 16.36
N GLU A 76 -5.84 -12.31 17.49
CA GLU A 76 -5.06 -12.62 18.71
C GLU A 76 -4.06 -13.76 18.48
N ARG A 77 -4.32 -14.68 17.54
CA ARG A 77 -3.39 -15.77 17.21
C ARG A 77 -2.11 -15.26 16.55
N ARG A 78 -2.13 -14.02 16.04
CA ARG A 78 -0.97 -13.33 15.46
C ARG A 78 -0.15 -12.57 16.51
N ALA A 79 -0.64 -12.44 17.75
CA ALA A 79 0.06 -11.75 18.83
C ALA A 79 1.18 -12.63 19.44
N THR A 80 2.10 -13.12 18.60
CA THR A 80 3.19 -14.04 18.99
C THR A 80 4.31 -13.35 19.79
N GLY A 81 4.33 -12.01 19.81
CA GLY A 81 5.45 -11.21 20.29
C GLY A 81 6.49 -10.93 19.21
N GLU A 82 6.21 -11.26 17.95
CA GLU A 82 7.07 -10.98 16.81
C GLU A 82 6.46 -9.87 15.94
N ILE A 83 7.30 -8.93 15.50
CA ILE A 83 6.94 -7.93 14.50
C ILE A 83 7.80 -8.09 13.25
N CYS A 84 7.18 -8.25 12.09
CA CYS A 84 7.84 -8.19 10.80
C CYS A 84 7.70 -6.78 10.21
N VAL A 85 8.83 -6.08 10.07
CA VAL A 85 8.93 -4.75 9.50
C VAL A 85 9.10 -4.88 7.99
N VAL A 86 8.27 -4.19 7.22
CA VAL A 86 8.30 -4.15 5.76
C VAL A 86 8.31 -2.70 5.28
N GLU A 87 8.79 -2.48 4.07
CA GLU A 87 8.90 -1.15 3.48
C GLU A 87 7.51 -0.60 3.13
N ASP A 88 6.72 -1.34 2.36
CA ASP A 88 5.39 -0.91 1.93
C ASP A 88 4.28 -1.97 2.14
N VAL A 89 3.05 -1.63 1.72
CA VAL A 89 1.88 -2.51 1.83
C VAL A 89 1.93 -3.66 0.82
N ALA A 90 2.57 -3.46 -0.34
CA ALA A 90 2.69 -4.49 -1.35
C ALA A 90 3.59 -5.64 -0.87
N ASP A 91 4.65 -5.32 -0.13
CA ASP A 91 5.54 -6.27 0.55
C ASP A 91 4.77 -7.11 1.57
N LEU A 92 3.98 -6.45 2.44
CA LEU A 92 3.10 -7.14 3.39
C LEU A 92 2.19 -8.13 2.67
N TRP A 93 1.52 -7.68 1.60
CA TRP A 93 0.60 -8.54 0.84
C TRP A 93 1.34 -9.68 0.14
N ALA A 94 2.57 -9.47 -0.31
CA ALA A 94 3.39 -10.53 -0.87
C ALA A 94 3.71 -11.61 0.17
N MET A 95 4.09 -11.21 1.38
CA MET A 95 4.36 -12.13 2.48
C MET A 95 3.12 -12.91 2.93
N GLU A 96 1.97 -12.24 3.07
CA GLU A 96 0.72 -12.91 3.45
C GLU A 96 0.25 -13.90 2.37
N ARG A 97 0.39 -13.57 1.08
CA ARG A 97 0.11 -14.51 -0.02
C ARG A 97 1.01 -15.73 0.06
N GLY A 98 2.28 -15.55 0.40
CA GLY A 98 3.24 -16.63 0.58
C GLY A 98 3.06 -17.42 1.88
N ARG A 99 2.25 -16.94 2.83
CA ARG A 99 2.10 -17.50 4.19
C ARG A 99 3.45 -17.68 4.90
N ALA A 100 4.41 -16.80 4.58
CA ALA A 100 5.79 -16.91 5.06
C ALA A 100 5.93 -16.53 6.54
N PHE A 101 4.99 -15.77 7.08
CA PHE A 101 5.03 -15.25 8.44
C PHE A 101 3.66 -15.36 9.13
N LYS A 102 3.66 -15.49 10.45
CA LYS A 102 2.45 -15.71 11.27
C LYS A 102 2.30 -14.71 12.42
N GLY A 103 3.23 -13.78 12.59
CA GLY A 103 3.11 -12.71 13.58
C GLY A 103 2.39 -11.48 13.04
N ARG A 104 2.69 -10.31 13.64
CA ARG A 104 2.14 -9.02 13.20
C ARG A 104 3.13 -8.25 12.34
N TYR A 105 2.63 -7.42 11.44
CA TYR A 105 3.49 -6.58 10.61
C TYR A 105 3.66 -5.16 11.16
N HIS A 106 4.61 -4.45 10.59
CA HIS A 106 4.75 -3.00 10.67
C HIS A 106 5.20 -2.48 9.30
N VAL A 107 4.38 -1.64 8.66
CA VAL A 107 4.68 -1.01 7.38
C VAL A 107 5.34 0.34 7.66
N LEU A 108 6.57 0.55 7.19
CA LEU A 108 7.28 1.81 7.40
C LEU A 108 6.70 2.96 6.56
N GLY A 109 6.19 2.65 5.37
CA GLY A 109 5.70 3.62 4.39
C GLY A 109 6.79 4.10 3.42
N GLY A 110 7.89 3.35 3.30
CA GLY A 110 9.06 3.68 2.50
C GLY A 110 10.37 3.36 3.22
N THR A 111 11.47 3.81 2.63
CA THR A 111 12.83 3.72 3.18
C THR A 111 13.41 5.12 3.41
N LEU A 112 14.48 5.19 4.21
CA LEU A 112 15.26 6.41 4.35
C LEU A 112 15.86 6.79 2.99
N SER A 113 15.70 8.05 2.61
CA SER A 113 16.28 8.58 1.37
C SER A 113 16.80 10.00 1.61
N ALA A 114 18.12 10.15 1.57
CA ALA A 114 18.74 11.48 1.64
C ALA A 114 18.45 12.32 0.39
N LEU A 115 18.26 11.68 -0.76
CA LEU A 115 17.96 12.33 -2.04
C LEU A 115 16.55 12.91 -2.06
N ASP A 116 15.58 12.17 -1.51
CA ASP A 116 14.17 12.58 -1.44
C ASP A 116 13.84 13.30 -0.13
N ALA A 117 14.87 13.59 0.69
CA ALA A 117 14.77 14.21 2.00
C ALA A 117 13.86 13.47 3.00
N VAL A 118 13.69 12.15 2.86
CA VAL A 118 12.87 11.30 3.71
C VAL A 118 13.67 10.85 4.94
N GLY A 119 13.34 11.45 6.09
CA GLY A 119 13.95 11.10 7.38
C GLY A 119 13.18 10.02 8.18
N PRO A 120 13.73 9.56 9.32
CA PRO A 120 13.09 8.57 10.18
C PRO A 120 11.71 8.98 10.71
N GLU A 121 11.50 10.28 10.92
CA GLU A 121 10.24 10.86 11.44
C GLU A 121 9.13 10.89 10.39
N GLU A 122 9.48 10.85 9.10
CA GLU A 122 8.51 10.74 8.00
C GLU A 122 8.08 9.28 7.78
N LEU A 123 8.92 8.34 8.22
CA LEU A 123 8.58 6.93 8.29
C LEU A 123 7.90 6.61 9.61
N ARG A 124 7.28 5.43 9.69
CA ARG A 124 6.63 4.98 10.93
C ARG A 124 7.61 4.43 11.98
N ILE A 125 8.89 4.78 11.91
CA ILE A 125 9.92 4.28 12.84
C ILE A 125 9.61 4.67 14.29
N PRO A 126 9.22 5.92 14.64
CA PRO A 126 8.85 6.25 16.02
C PRO A 126 7.69 5.40 16.56
N ARG A 127 6.72 5.07 15.69
CA ARG A 127 5.61 4.18 16.05
C ARG A 127 6.08 2.74 16.24
N LEU A 128 7.02 2.25 15.43
CA LEU A 128 7.62 0.93 15.63
C LEU A 128 8.27 0.84 17.02
N VAL A 129 9.07 1.84 17.39
CA VAL A 129 9.73 1.90 18.70
C VAL A 129 8.72 1.89 19.85
N ALA A 130 7.62 2.65 19.73
CA ALA A 130 6.54 2.63 20.71
C ALA A 130 5.91 1.23 20.83
N ARG A 131 5.58 0.59 19.70
CA ARG A 131 5.00 -0.76 19.69
C ARG A 131 5.91 -1.80 20.32
N VAL A 132 7.22 -1.73 20.08
CA VAL A 132 8.18 -2.65 20.70
C VAL A 132 8.17 -2.54 22.23
N ARG A 133 8.05 -1.32 22.76
CA ARG A 133 7.97 -1.07 24.21
C ARG A 133 6.63 -1.51 24.80
N ASP A 134 5.53 -1.24 24.11
CA ASP A 134 4.18 -1.34 24.68
C ASP A 134 3.52 -2.71 24.46
N GLU A 135 3.86 -3.43 23.38
CA GLU A 135 3.22 -4.71 23.00
C GLU A 135 3.97 -5.96 23.51
N GLY A 136 5.03 -5.80 24.32
CA GLY A 136 5.82 -6.93 24.82
C GLY A 136 6.51 -7.73 23.70
N VAL A 137 7.00 -7.02 22.68
CA VAL A 137 7.66 -7.59 21.51
C VAL A 137 9.01 -8.19 21.92
N ARG A 138 9.26 -9.43 21.49
CA ARG A 138 10.48 -10.19 21.79
C ARG A 138 11.40 -10.31 20.58
N GLU A 139 10.86 -10.18 19.38
CA GLU A 139 11.60 -10.28 18.13
C GLU A 139 11.09 -9.25 17.11
N VAL A 140 12.04 -8.60 16.44
CA VAL A 140 11.79 -7.71 15.31
C VAL A 140 12.51 -8.27 14.10
N ILE A 141 11.76 -8.59 13.05
CA ILE A 141 12.25 -9.15 11.79
C ILE A 141 12.25 -8.04 10.76
N LEU A 142 13.43 -7.67 10.25
CA LEU A 142 13.56 -6.63 9.21
C LEU A 142 13.48 -7.27 7.82
N ALA A 143 12.29 -7.23 7.22
CA ALA A 143 12.02 -7.73 5.87
C ALA A 143 11.96 -6.57 4.87
N LEU A 144 13.02 -5.75 4.85
CA LEU A 144 13.19 -4.66 3.90
C LEU A 144 13.84 -5.15 2.61
N ASN A 145 13.62 -4.42 1.52
CA ASN A 145 14.18 -4.76 0.22
C ASN A 145 15.72 -4.80 0.26
N ALA A 146 16.31 -5.67 -0.57
CA ALA A 146 17.77 -5.82 -0.71
C ALA A 146 18.40 -4.68 -1.56
N THR A 147 17.93 -3.45 -1.35
CA THR A 147 18.41 -2.21 -1.98
C THR A 147 19.32 -1.47 -1.00
N VAL A 148 20.08 -0.48 -1.49
CA VAL A 148 20.92 0.36 -0.63
C VAL A 148 20.07 1.03 0.46
N ASP A 149 18.98 1.67 0.06
CA ASP A 149 18.08 2.38 0.99
C ASP A 149 17.40 1.43 1.99
N GLY A 150 17.00 0.24 1.54
CA GLY A 150 16.45 -0.79 2.40
C GLY A 150 17.46 -1.28 3.45
N GLN A 151 18.71 -1.53 3.06
CA GLN A 151 19.77 -1.94 3.99
C GLN A 151 20.18 -0.80 4.93
N THR A 152 20.23 0.44 4.45
CA THR A 152 20.47 1.61 5.30
C THR A 152 19.37 1.80 6.33
N THR A 153 18.11 1.64 5.93
CA THR A 153 16.96 1.70 6.83
C THR A 153 17.01 0.56 7.86
N ALA A 154 17.35 -0.66 7.44
CA ALA A 154 17.50 -1.80 8.34
C ALA A 154 18.65 -1.61 9.34
N HIS A 155 19.74 -0.97 8.93
CA HIS A 155 20.88 -0.69 9.81
C HIS A 155 20.58 0.44 10.80
N TYR A 156 19.72 1.38 10.43
CA TYR A 156 19.28 2.47 11.31
C TYR A 156 18.35 1.97 12.43
N ILE A 157 17.48 1.01 12.13
CA ILE A 157 16.52 0.40 13.07
C ILE A 157 17.24 -0.57 14.01
#